data_AF-A0A9E0E3J7-F1
#
_entry.id   AF-A0A9E0E3J7-F1
#
_cell.length_a   1.000
_cell.length_b   1.000
_cell.length_c   1.000
_cell.angle_alpha   90.00
_cell.angle_beta   90.00
_cell.angle_gamma   90.00
#
_symmetry.space_group_name_H-M   'P 1'
#
loop_
_entity.id
_entity.type
_entity.pdbx_description
1 polymer ?
#
loop_
_entity_poly.entity_id
_entity_poly.type
_entity_poly.pdbx_seq_one_letter_code
_entity_poly.pdbx_strand_id
1 'polypeptide(L)'
;SGDLSNVNYSSYRAGKLEFERFCGRLQWLLIVPVMLERIWEWFLDDAYSVGIASSRDYEIDWTPPSFGSVDEEKETRAAVARMESGLSSRRKEIAARGEDHDETLAEIAADLEAQKTLKLGFAGDPRAPQQQQTGDANAAVQAAA
;
A
#
# COMPACT_ATOMS: atom_id res chain seq x y z
N SER A 1 24.67 -13.50 -18.38
CA SER A 1 25.52 -12.30 -18.40
C SER A 1 24.73 -11.12 -17.89
N GLY A 2 24.99 -10.70 -16.65
CA GLY A 2 24.29 -9.62 -15.94
C GLY A 2 25.29 -8.73 -15.20
N ASP A 3 26.37 -8.36 -15.88
CA ASP A 3 27.40 -7.49 -15.32
C ASP A 3 26.90 -6.04 -15.35
N LEU A 4 26.57 -5.51 -14.17
CA LEU A 4 26.04 -4.16 -13.95
C LEU A 4 27.13 -3.15 -13.57
N SER A 5 28.41 -3.51 -13.70
CA SER A 5 29.56 -2.69 -13.27
C SER A 5 29.68 -1.34 -13.98
N ASN A 6 29.00 -1.13 -15.12
CA ASN A 6 29.08 0.08 -15.93
C ASN A 6 27.72 0.75 -16.22
N VAL A 7 26.66 0.38 -15.50
CA VAL A 7 25.32 0.94 -15.72
C VAL A 7 25.10 2.14 -14.80
N ASN A 8 24.90 3.31 -15.41
CA ASN A 8 24.53 4.53 -14.68
C ASN A 8 23.19 4.31 -13.94
N TYR A 9 23.09 4.78 -12.69
CA TYR A 9 21.89 4.62 -11.85
C TYR A 9 20.59 5.09 -12.56
N SER A 10 20.71 6.12 -13.39
CA SER A 10 19.61 6.65 -14.21
C SER A 10 19.12 5.68 -15.29
N SER A 11 20.02 4.99 -16.01
CA SER A 11 19.62 4.05 -17.08
C SER A 11 19.05 2.76 -16.52
N TYR A 12 19.52 2.30 -15.36
CA TYR A 12 18.95 1.16 -14.65
C TYR A 12 17.51 1.45 -14.17
N ARG A 13 17.28 2.62 -13.56
CA ARG A 13 15.94 3.06 -13.10
C ARG A 13 14.96 3.20 -14.26
N ALA A 14 15.39 3.78 -15.39
CA ALA A 14 14.58 3.89 -16.58
C ALA A 14 14.21 2.50 -17.15
N GLY A 15 15.17 1.57 -17.20
CA GLY A 15 14.92 0.20 -17.65
C GLY A 15 13.95 -0.57 -16.75
N LYS A 16 14.10 -0.45 -15.42
CA LYS A 16 13.17 -1.06 -14.45
C LYS A 16 11.74 -0.53 -14.66
N LEU A 17 11.58 0.79 -14.78
CA LEU A 17 10.26 1.41 -14.97
C LEU A 17 9.58 0.93 -16.25
N GLU A 18 10.31 0.81 -17.36
CA GLU A 18 9.75 0.30 -18.62
C GLU A 18 9.34 -1.18 -18.52
N PHE A 19 10.10 -1.99 -17.79
CA PHE A 19 9.73 -3.38 -17.51
C PHE A 19 8.48 -3.47 -16.63
N GLU A 20 8.39 -2.67 -15.56
CA GLU A 20 7.22 -2.60 -14.69
C GLU A 20 5.97 -2.18 -15.48
N ARG A 21 6.10 -1.18 -16.36
CA ARG A 21 5.02 -0.77 -17.28
C ARG A 21 4.62 -1.88 -18.25
N PHE A 22 5.58 -2.64 -18.75
CA PHE A 22 5.32 -3.79 -19.61
C PHE A 22 4.55 -4.88 -18.87
N CYS A 23 4.98 -5.24 -17.66
CA CYS A 23 4.27 -6.18 -16.80
C CYS A 23 2.85 -5.69 -16.49
N GLY A 24 2.67 -4.41 -16.15
CA GLY A 24 1.35 -3.82 -15.92
C GLY A 24 0.45 -3.91 -17.15
N ARG A 25 0.96 -3.65 -18.36
CA ARG A 25 0.19 -3.85 -19.60
C ARG A 25 -0.23 -5.31 -19.78
N LEU A 26 0.66 -6.27 -19.54
CA LEU A 26 0.31 -7.70 -19.63
C LEU A 26 -0.74 -8.08 -18.60
N GLN A 27 -0.61 -7.60 -17.36
CA GLN A 27 -1.60 -7.87 -16.30
C GLN A 27 -2.98 -7.39 -16.71
N TRP A 28 -3.13 -6.13 -17.10
CA TRP A 28 -4.42 -5.52 -17.36
C TRP A 28 -5.03 -5.81 -18.74
N LEU A 29 -4.20 -6.06 -19.77
CA LEU A 29 -4.70 -6.33 -21.12
C LEU A 29 -4.84 -7.82 -21.45
N LEU A 30 -4.16 -8.70 -20.69
CA LEU A 30 -4.12 -10.12 -20.99
C LEU A 30 -4.51 -10.96 -19.77
N ILE A 31 -3.77 -10.87 -18.66
CA ILE A 31 -3.93 -11.81 -17.55
C ILE A 31 -5.29 -11.64 -16.87
N VAL A 32 -5.67 -10.42 -16.52
CA VAL A 32 -6.96 -10.14 -15.84
C VAL A 32 -8.14 -10.52 -16.74
N PRO A 33 -8.33 -9.91 -17.94
CA PRO A 33 -9.54 -10.16 -18.72
C PRO A 33 -9.59 -11.54 -19.39
N VAL A 34 -8.44 -12.10 -19.81
CA VAL A 34 -8.43 -13.36 -20.59
C VAL A 34 -8.26 -14.59 -19.71
N MET A 35 -7.72 -14.46 -18.49
CA MET A 35 -7.49 -15.61 -17.62
C MET A 35 -8.26 -15.48 -16.31
N LEU A 36 -8.03 -14.43 -15.53
CA LEU A 36 -8.54 -14.35 -14.17
C LEU A 36 -10.06 -14.17 -14.11
N GLU A 37 -10.63 -13.29 -14.95
CA GLU A 37 -12.08 -13.10 -15.03
C GLU A 37 -12.81 -14.40 -15.42
N ARG A 38 -12.29 -15.14 -16.40
CA ARG A 38 -12.90 -16.41 -16.83
C ARG A 38 -12.80 -17.51 -15.78
N ILE A 39 -11.68 -17.58 -15.05
CA ILE A 39 -11.52 -18.51 -13.93
C ILE A 39 -12.52 -18.16 -12.83
N TRP A 40 -12.70 -16.87 -12.55
CA TRP A 40 -13.66 -16.40 -11.55
C TRP A 40 -15.10 -16.75 -11.91
N GLU A 41 -15.50 -16.53 -13.17
CA GLU A 41 -16.82 -16.94 -13.67
C GLU A 41 -17.06 -18.45 -13.47
N TRP A 42 -16.09 -19.29 -13.85
CA TRP A 42 -16.21 -20.74 -13.67
C TRP A 42 -16.30 -21.15 -12.20
N PHE A 43 -15.53 -20.48 -11.34
CA PHE A 43 -15.58 -20.70 -9.91
C PHE A 43 -16.96 -20.33 -9.33
N LEU A 44 -17.52 -19.17 -9.71
CA LEU A 44 -18.84 -18.74 -9.25
C LEU A 44 -19.95 -19.66 -9.77
N ASP A 45 -19.86 -20.12 -11.02
CA ASP A 45 -20.84 -21.04 -11.60
C ASP A 45 -20.88 -22.37 -10.83
N ASP A 46 -19.73 -22.92 -10.46
CA ASP A 46 -19.63 -24.15 -9.67
C ASP A 46 -20.08 -23.91 -8.22
N ALA A 47 -19.59 -22.83 -7.58
CA ALA A 47 -19.96 -22.46 -6.22
C ALA A 47 -21.47 -22.24 -6.07
N TYR A 48 -22.13 -21.65 -7.06
CA TYR A 48 -23.59 -21.50 -7.08
C TYR A 48 -24.28 -22.85 -7.28
N SER A 49 -23.76 -23.70 -8.15
CA SER A 49 -24.34 -25.02 -8.45
C SER A 49 -24.31 -25.96 -7.24
N VAL A 50 -23.30 -25.83 -6.38
CA VAL A 50 -23.17 -26.58 -5.12
C VAL A 50 -23.88 -25.87 -3.94
N GLY A 51 -24.39 -24.65 -4.14
CA GLY A 51 -25.12 -23.88 -3.14
C GLY A 51 -24.24 -23.16 -2.11
N ILE A 52 -22.94 -23.00 -2.37
CA ILE A 52 -22.01 -22.20 -1.55
C ILE A 52 -22.26 -20.71 -1.79
N ALA A 53 -22.41 -20.33 -3.06
CA ALA A 53 -22.69 -18.96 -3.47
C ALA A 53 -24.20 -18.73 -3.57
N SER A 54 -24.68 -17.61 -3.03
CA SER A 54 -26.11 -17.24 -3.10
C SER A 54 -26.50 -16.63 -4.45
N SER A 55 -25.51 -16.14 -5.20
CA SER A 55 -25.65 -15.49 -6.51
C SER A 55 -24.55 -15.97 -7.44
N ARG A 56 -24.71 -15.74 -8.74
CA ARG A 56 -23.64 -15.87 -9.75
C ARG A 56 -22.98 -14.53 -10.08
N ASP A 57 -23.53 -13.45 -9.56
CA ASP A 57 -23.11 -12.08 -9.86
C ASP A 57 -22.48 -11.47 -8.60
N TYR A 58 -21.17 -11.63 -8.49
CA TYR A 58 -20.35 -11.00 -7.47
C TYR A 58 -19.30 -10.12 -8.15
N GLU A 59 -19.28 -8.84 -7.76
CA GLU A 59 -18.27 -7.89 -8.21
C GLU A 59 -16.91 -8.26 -7.60
N ILE A 60 -15.88 -8.33 -8.45
CA ILE A 60 -14.50 -8.60 -8.07
C ILE A 60 -13.61 -7.46 -8.55
N ASP A 61 -12.69 -7.02 -7.70
CA ASP A 61 -11.67 -6.05 -8.06
C ASP A 61 -10.29 -6.73 -8.00
N TRP A 62 -9.55 -6.68 -9.10
CA TRP A 62 -8.26 -7.33 -9.22
C TRP A 62 -7.15 -6.37 -8.85
N THR A 63 -6.41 -6.67 -7.81
CA THR A 63 -5.31 -5.80 -7.39
C THR A 63 -3.97 -6.49 -7.63
N PRO A 64 -3.20 -6.10 -8.67
CA PRO A 64 -1.89 -6.68 -8.92
C PRO A 64 -0.91 -6.27 -7.80
N PRO A 65 0.11 -7.10 -7.54
CA PRO A 65 1.11 -6.80 -6.51
C PRO A 65 1.86 -5.51 -6.85
N SER A 66 2.18 -4.75 -5.81
CA SER A 66 2.94 -3.51 -5.96
C SER A 66 4.37 -3.79 -6.41
N PHE A 67 4.88 -2.94 -7.31
CA PHE A 67 6.31 -2.90 -7.59
C PHE A 67 7.02 -2.15 -6.47
N GLY A 68 7.97 -2.80 -5.81
CA GLY A 68 8.68 -2.20 -4.68
C GLY A 68 9.27 -0.83 -5.02
N SER A 69 9.06 0.12 -4.12
CA SER A 69 9.59 1.48 -4.26
C SER A 69 11.10 1.51 -4.04
N VAL A 70 11.75 2.48 -4.67
CA VAL A 70 13.16 2.81 -4.41
C VAL A 70 13.27 3.83 -3.26
N ASP A 71 12.20 4.55 -2.95
CA ASP A 71 12.16 5.58 -1.90
C ASP A 71 10.78 5.58 -1.21
N GLU A 72 10.65 4.72 -0.19
CA GLU A 72 9.39 4.49 0.53
C GLU A 72 8.91 5.74 1.29
N GLU A 73 9.82 6.59 1.76
CA GLU A 73 9.50 7.79 2.50
C GLU A 73 8.78 8.81 1.61
N LYS A 74 9.33 9.06 0.41
CA LYS A 74 8.71 9.99 -0.54
C LYS A 74 7.36 9.49 -1.02
N GLU A 75 7.22 8.19 -1.29
CA GLU A 75 5.95 7.62 -1.71
C GLU A 75 4.90 7.68 -0.60
N THR A 76 5.28 7.39 0.65
CA THR A 76 4.35 7.49 1.78
C THR A 76 3.89 8.92 2.00
N ARG A 77 4.80 9.91 1.93
CA ARG A 77 4.43 11.33 2.00
C ARG A 77 3.50 11.75 0.86
N ALA A 78 3.77 11.27 -0.37
CA ALA A 78 2.91 11.53 -1.51
C ALA A 78 1.54 10.87 -1.36
N ALA A 79 1.45 9.67 -0.77
CA ALA A 79 0.18 9.00 -0.49
C ALA A 79 -0.66 9.77 0.54
N VAL A 80 -0.04 10.27 1.63
CA VAL A 80 -0.71 11.13 2.61
C VAL A 80 -1.23 12.40 1.93
N ALA A 81 -0.41 13.10 1.14
CA ALA A 81 -0.82 14.29 0.42
C ALA A 81 -1.97 14.02 -0.59
N ARG A 82 -1.97 12.86 -1.25
CA ARG A 82 -3.08 12.44 -2.15
C ARG A 82 -4.37 12.18 -1.39
N MET A 83 -4.30 11.61 -0.18
CA MET A 83 -5.48 11.42 0.67
C MET A 83 -6.00 12.75 1.21
N GLU A 84 -5.12 13.65 1.66
CA GLU A 84 -5.50 14.97 2.18
C GLU A 84 -6.13 15.86 1.09
N SER A 85 -5.64 15.77 -0.14
CA SER A 85 -6.23 16.48 -1.30
C SER A 85 -7.50 15.84 -1.86
N GLY A 86 -7.93 14.68 -1.33
CA GLY A 86 -9.11 13.96 -1.81
C GLY A 86 -8.93 13.27 -3.17
N LEU A 87 -7.70 13.20 -3.70
CA LEU A 87 -7.39 12.50 -4.96
C LEU A 87 -7.37 10.98 -4.79
N SER A 88 -7.17 10.51 -3.57
CA SER A 88 -7.14 9.08 -3.23
C SER A 88 -7.84 8.81 -1.91
N SER A 89 -8.15 7.53 -1.66
CA SER A 89 -8.73 7.06 -0.41
C SER A 89 -7.79 6.06 0.25
N ARG A 90 -7.91 5.90 1.58
CA ARG A 90 -7.09 4.93 2.32
C ARG A 90 -7.22 3.50 1.78
N ARG A 91 -8.43 3.10 1.36
CA ARG A 91 -8.68 1.81 0.71
C ARG A 91 -7.87 1.65 -0.57
N LYS A 92 -7.84 2.68 -1.43
CA LYS A 92 -7.05 2.65 -2.67
C LYS A 92 -5.55 2.60 -2.42
N GLU A 93 -5.05 3.31 -1.41
CA GLU A 93 -3.61 3.29 -1.09
C GLU A 93 -3.17 1.95 -0.46
N ILE A 94 -4.01 1.33 0.37
CA ILE A 94 -3.74 -0.01 0.95
C ILE A 94 -3.83 -1.08 -0.14
N ALA A 95 -4.87 -1.04 -0.97
CA ALA A 95 -5.00 -1.92 -2.12
C ALA A 95 -3.80 -1.77 -3.07
N ALA A 96 -3.33 -0.55 -3.36
CA ALA A 96 -2.14 -0.33 -4.19
C ALA A 96 -0.86 -1.00 -3.66
N ARG A 97 -0.81 -1.40 -2.38
CA ARG A 97 0.28 -2.18 -1.77
C ARG A 97 0.08 -3.69 -1.87
N GLY A 98 -1.10 -4.14 -2.30
CA GLY A 98 -1.50 -5.55 -2.39
C GLY A 98 -2.15 -6.09 -1.11
N GLU A 99 -2.59 -5.20 -0.21
CA GLU A 99 -3.21 -5.57 1.07
C GLU A 99 -4.73 -5.35 1.02
N ASP A 100 -5.48 -6.14 1.79
CA ASP A 100 -6.92 -5.94 1.97
C ASP A 100 -7.19 -4.88 3.04
N HIS A 101 -7.96 -3.86 2.68
CA HIS A 101 -8.25 -2.74 3.58
C HIS A 101 -9.01 -3.15 4.84
N ASP A 102 -9.97 -4.07 4.72
CA ASP A 102 -10.85 -4.43 5.82
C ASP A 102 -10.11 -5.36 6.80
N GLU A 103 -9.23 -6.23 6.28
CA GLU A 103 -8.27 -6.99 7.09
C GLU A 103 -7.29 -6.06 7.83
N THR A 104 -6.64 -5.13 7.13
CA THR A 104 -5.69 -4.19 7.75
C THR A 104 -6.34 -3.35 8.86
N LEU A 105 -7.59 -2.89 8.67
CA LEU A 105 -8.29 -2.16 9.71
C LEU A 105 -8.65 -3.04 10.92
N ALA A 106 -9.01 -4.29 10.69
CA ALA A 106 -9.28 -5.25 11.76
C ALA A 106 -8.02 -5.53 12.59
N GLU A 107 -6.87 -5.71 11.94
CA GLU A 107 -5.57 -5.87 12.59
C GLU A 107 -5.20 -4.65 13.41
N ILE A 108 -5.27 -3.44 12.83
CA ILE A 108 -5.00 -2.19 13.56
C ILE A 108 -5.91 -2.06 14.78
N ALA A 109 -7.19 -2.41 14.67
CA ALA A 109 -8.12 -2.36 15.79
C ALA A 109 -7.74 -3.36 16.90
N ALA A 110 -7.40 -4.60 16.52
CA ALA A 110 -6.96 -5.63 17.46
C ALA A 110 -5.66 -5.23 18.17
N ASP A 111 -4.70 -4.70 17.44
CA ASP A 111 -3.42 -4.21 17.98
C ASP A 111 -3.62 -3.06 18.96
N LEU A 112 -4.51 -2.13 18.65
CA LEU A 112 -4.82 -1.02 19.56
C LEU A 112 -5.45 -1.51 20.87
N GLU A 113 -6.31 -2.53 20.85
CA GLU A 113 -6.88 -3.13 22.06
C GLU A 113 -5.83 -3.93 22.85
N ALA A 114 -4.95 -4.66 22.16
CA ALA A 114 -3.85 -5.37 22.78
C ALA A 114 -2.86 -4.41 23.46
N GLN A 115 -2.51 -3.30 22.80
CA GLN A 115 -1.62 -2.27 23.35
C GLN A 115 -2.20 -1.62 24.61
N LYS A 116 -3.51 -1.32 24.63
CA LYS A 116 -4.19 -0.81 25.84
C LYS A 116 -4.12 -1.81 26.99
N THR A 117 -4.36 -3.09 26.70
CA THR A 117 -4.35 -4.16 27.71
C THR A 117 -2.96 -4.36 28.30
N LEU A 118 -1.94 -4.35 27.44
CA LEU A 118 -0.54 -4.56 27.82
C LEU A 118 0.17 -3.28 28.30
N LYS A 119 -0.50 -2.12 28.23
CA LYS A 119 0.07 -0.80 28.54
C LYS A 119 1.37 -0.51 27.77
N LEU A 120 1.41 -0.94 26.51
CA LEU A 120 2.53 -0.71 25.61
C LEU A 120 2.31 0.64 24.90
N GLY A 121 3.38 1.42 24.76
CA GLY A 121 3.38 2.67 23.99
C GLY A 121 4.61 2.73 23.10
N PHE A 122 4.40 2.89 21.80
CA PHE A 122 5.47 3.01 20.82
C PHE A 122 5.67 4.46 20.39
N ALA A 123 6.91 4.85 20.17
CA ALA A 123 7.21 6.16 19.59
C ALA A 123 6.64 6.23 18.17
N GLY A 124 5.64 7.08 17.96
CA GLY A 124 4.97 7.25 16.66
C GLY A 124 3.49 6.83 16.62
N ASP A 125 2.95 6.24 17.69
CA ASP A 125 1.50 6.01 17.79
C ASP A 125 0.78 7.37 17.89
N PRO A 126 -0.16 7.69 16.97
CA PRO A 126 -0.91 8.96 17.02
C PRO A 126 -1.73 9.15 18.30
N ARG A 127 -1.94 8.10 19.12
CA ARG A 127 -2.62 8.19 20.42
C ARG A 127 -1.70 8.08 21.63
N ALA A 128 -0.42 7.74 21.45
CA ALA A 128 0.55 7.93 22.52
C ALA A 128 0.65 9.43 22.81
N PRO A 129 0.72 9.86 24.09
CA PRO A 129 0.90 11.27 24.41
C PRO A 129 2.17 11.73 23.70
N GLN A 130 2.00 12.56 22.66
CA GLN A 130 3.13 13.17 21.99
C GLN A 130 3.86 13.96 23.06
N GLN A 131 5.04 13.48 23.45
CA GLN A 131 5.98 14.29 24.19
C GLN A 131 6.31 15.45 23.25
N GLN A 132 5.64 16.57 23.48
CA GLN A 132 5.94 17.85 22.87
C GLN A 132 7.45 18.02 22.99
N GLN A 133 8.16 17.87 21.87
CA GLN A 133 9.54 18.32 21.77
C GLN A 133 9.47 19.83 22.01
N THR A 134 9.79 20.25 23.23
CA THR A 134 10.07 21.63 23.61
C THR A 134 11.23 22.12 22.74
N GLY A 135 10.89 22.59 21.54
CA GLY A 135 11.77 23.34 20.66
C GLY A 135 11.81 24.79 21.11
N ASP A 136 12.43 25.08 22.25
CA ASP A 136 12.72 26.43 22.72
C ASP A 136 14.06 26.49 23.50
N ALA A 137 15.08 25.75 23.03
CA ALA A 137 16.43 25.82 23.61
C ALA A 137 17.42 26.69 22.81
N ASN A 138 17.03 27.26 21.65
CA ASN A 138 17.93 28.08 20.82
C ASN A 138 17.59 29.58 20.78
N ALA A 139 16.53 30.05 21.48
CA ALA A 139 16.21 31.48 21.55
C ALA A 139 16.96 32.23 22.68
N ALA A 140 17.51 31.52 23.68
CA ALA A 140 18.14 32.16 24.84
C ALA A 140 19.64 32.51 24.67
N VAL A 141 20.30 32.04 23.60
CA VAL A 141 21.74 32.31 23.37
C VAL A 141 21.99 33.48 22.39
N GLN A 142 20.98 33.88 21.59
CA GLN A 142 21.13 34.99 20.63
C GLN A 142 20.73 36.38 21.18
N ALA A 143 20.28 36.47 22.43
CA ALA A 143 19.98 37.75 23.09
C ALA A 143 21.12 38.24 24.00
N ALA A 144 22.25 37.55 24.04
CA ALA A 144 23.40 37.87 24.90
C ALA A 144 24.74 37.94 24.13
N ALA A 145 24.71 38.49 22.91
CA ALA A 145 25.90 38.86 22.13
C ALA A 145 25.81 40.32 21.67
#